data_AF-A0A1I7SX41-F1
#
_entry.id   AF-A0A1I7SX41-F1
#
_cell.length_a   1.000
_cell.length_b   1.000
_cell.length_c   1.000
_cell.angle_alpha   90.00
_cell.angle_beta   90.00
_cell.angle_gamma   90.00
#
_symmetry.space_group_name_H-M   'P 1'
#
loop_
_entity.id
_entity.type
_entity.pdbx_description
1 polymer ?
#
loop_
_entity_poly.entity_id
_entity_poly.type
_entity_poly.pdbx_seq_one_letter_code
_entity_poly.pdbx_strand_id
1 'polypeptide(L)'
;MLQEKITNKCEFETPCSTDGDCGYKGTCIGGKITKRCVCSCSNFRKCEHDSRCGLNGACDLRHSYCNCTKAYHDHGLGSMENVRRNFCGKKPCLNDDDCFGSMCLHAGFCVCSKG
;
A
#
# COMPACT_ATOMS: atom_id res chain seq x y z
N MET A 1 -19.93 -10.15 1.40
CA MET A 1 -19.55 -11.26 0.52
C MET A 1 -18.46 -10.73 -0.41
N LEU A 2 -17.18 -11.03 -0.13
CA LEU A 2 -16.10 -10.68 -1.06
C LEU A 2 -16.11 -11.74 -2.17
N GLN A 3 -16.40 -11.33 -3.40
CA GLN A 3 -16.20 -12.17 -4.58
C GLN A 3 -14.70 -12.38 -4.76
N GLU A 4 -14.23 -13.59 -4.49
CA GLU A 4 -12.96 -14.10 -5.01
C GLU A 4 -13.05 -14.01 -6.55
N LYS A 5 -12.33 -13.04 -7.12
CA LYS A 5 -12.17 -12.93 -8.58
C LYS A 5 -11.26 -14.10 -8.98
N ILE A 6 -11.84 -15.27 -9.21
CA ILE A 6 -11.12 -16.41 -9.78
C ILE A 6 -10.80 -16.03 -11.23
N THR A 7 -9.64 -15.44 -11.46
CA THR A 7 -9.07 -15.25 -12.79
C THR A 7 -8.61 -16.63 -13.27
N ASN A 8 -9.24 -17.14 -14.34
CA ASN A 8 -8.91 -18.45 -14.91
C ASN A 8 -7.47 -18.57 -15.45
N LYS A 9 -6.71 -17.47 -15.45
CA LYS A 9 -5.37 -17.38 -16.01
C LYS A 9 -4.43 -16.82 -14.96
N CYS A 10 -3.34 -17.54 -14.69
CA CYS A 10 -2.25 -17.01 -13.88
C CYS A 10 -1.51 -15.90 -14.63
N GLU A 11 -1.32 -14.78 -13.97
CA GLU A 11 -0.52 -13.65 -14.45
C GLU A 11 0.79 -13.58 -13.67
N PHE A 12 1.91 -13.67 -14.38
CA PHE A 12 3.24 -13.71 -13.78
C PHE A 12 3.58 -12.37 -13.13
N GLU A 13 4.19 -12.41 -11.94
CA GLU A 13 4.57 -11.25 -11.13
C GLU A 13 3.41 -10.36 -10.65
N THR A 14 2.16 -10.79 -10.84
CA THR A 14 1.00 -10.08 -10.28
C THR A 14 1.02 -10.15 -8.75
N PRO A 15 0.70 -9.06 -8.03
CA PRO A 15 0.72 -9.06 -6.58
C PRO A 15 -0.29 -10.04 -5.96
N CYS A 16 0.12 -10.72 -4.89
CA CYS A 16 -0.72 -11.71 -4.22
C CYS A 16 -0.50 -11.73 -2.70
N SER A 17 -1.49 -12.26 -2.00
CA SER A 17 -1.45 -12.58 -0.56
C SER A 17 -1.61 -14.08 -0.34
N THR A 18 -2.36 -14.74 -1.20
CA THR A 18 -2.62 -16.19 -1.18
C THR A 18 -2.46 -16.78 -2.58
N ASP A 19 -2.28 -18.10 -2.66
CA ASP A 19 -2.20 -18.80 -3.96
C ASP A 19 -3.46 -18.59 -4.82
N GLY A 20 -4.62 -18.38 -4.19
CA GLY A 20 -5.89 -18.11 -4.88
C GLY A 20 -5.89 -16.81 -5.69
N ASP A 21 -5.10 -15.82 -5.27
CA ASP A 21 -4.96 -14.55 -6.00
C ASP A 21 -4.25 -14.73 -7.36
N CYS A 22 -3.53 -15.86 -7.53
CA CYS A 22 -2.73 -16.16 -8.71
C CYS A 22 -3.45 -16.99 -9.78
N GLY A 23 -4.74 -17.27 -9.60
CA GLY A 23 -5.51 -18.06 -10.56
C GLY A 23 -5.05 -19.52 -10.68
N TYR A 24 -5.55 -20.23 -11.70
CA TYR A 24 -5.26 -21.66 -11.86
C TYR A 24 -3.78 -21.91 -12.18
N LYS A 25 -3.13 -22.84 -11.46
CA LYS A 25 -1.68 -23.17 -11.54
C LYS A 25 -0.71 -22.05 -11.13
N GLY A 26 -1.19 -21.01 -10.46
CA GLY A 26 -0.36 -19.97 -9.84
C GLY A 26 -0.03 -20.28 -8.38
N THR A 27 1.16 -19.89 -7.94
CA THR A 27 1.58 -19.93 -6.54
C THR A 27 2.01 -18.54 -6.08
N CYS A 28 1.58 -18.13 -4.90
CA CYS A 28 1.94 -16.86 -4.33
C CYS A 28 3.25 -16.94 -3.54
N ILE A 29 4.35 -16.53 -4.15
CA ILE A 29 5.65 -16.50 -3.48
C ILE A 29 5.73 -15.24 -2.63
N GLY A 30 5.98 -15.41 -1.33
CA GLY A 30 6.04 -14.30 -0.38
C GLY A 30 4.68 -13.91 0.21
N GLY A 31 3.54 -14.47 -0.23
CA GLY A 31 2.20 -14.08 0.25
C GLY A 31 1.98 -14.24 1.76
N LYS A 32 2.72 -15.15 2.40
CA LYS A 32 2.71 -15.34 3.87
C LYS A 32 3.50 -14.27 4.64
N ILE A 33 4.27 -13.42 3.96
CA ILE A 33 4.87 -12.23 4.56
C ILE A 33 3.73 -11.28 4.93
N THR A 34 3.77 -10.65 6.10
CA THR A 34 2.72 -9.68 6.44
C THR A 34 2.87 -8.46 5.55
N LYS A 35 1.83 -8.10 4.78
CA LYS A 35 1.76 -6.85 4.01
C LYS A 35 2.10 -5.66 4.93
N ARG A 36 2.75 -4.63 4.40
CA ARG A 36 3.16 -3.47 5.21
C ARG A 36 2.88 -2.15 4.53
N CYS A 37 2.58 -1.14 5.35
CA CYS A 37 2.38 0.22 4.85
C CYS A 37 3.65 0.78 4.23
N VAL A 38 3.53 1.38 3.04
CA VAL A 38 4.61 2.09 2.37
C VAL A 38 4.37 3.57 2.49
N CYS A 39 5.42 4.31 2.83
CA CYS A 39 5.38 5.76 2.87
C CYS A 39 5.70 6.30 1.48
N SER A 40 4.68 6.41 0.63
CA SER A 40 4.78 6.97 -0.72
C SER A 40 4.61 8.50 -0.78
N CYS A 41 4.40 9.15 0.37
CA CYS A 41 4.20 10.60 0.45
C CYS A 41 5.50 11.40 0.44
N SER A 42 5.57 12.36 -0.49
CA SER A 42 6.70 13.28 -0.65
C SER A 42 6.25 14.72 -0.41
N ASN A 43 6.90 15.39 0.56
CA ASN A 43 6.64 16.81 0.86
C ASN A 43 6.93 17.70 -0.37
N PHE A 44 6.23 18.82 -0.46
CA PHE A 44 6.41 19.86 -1.49
C PHE A 44 6.13 19.41 -2.94
N ARG A 45 5.56 18.23 -3.14
CA ARG A 45 5.00 17.85 -4.43
C ARG A 45 3.74 18.65 -4.70
N LYS A 46 3.59 19.24 -5.89
CA LYS A 46 2.33 19.90 -6.28
C LYS A 46 1.17 18.91 -6.21
N CYS A 47 0.05 19.35 -5.67
CA CYS A 47 -1.15 18.53 -5.55
C CYS A 47 -2.41 19.36 -5.71
N GLU A 48 -3.44 18.70 -6.22
CA GLU A 48 -4.82 19.20 -6.27
C GLU A 48 -5.73 18.40 -5.33
N HIS A 49 -5.35 17.14 -5.04
CA HIS A 49 -6.05 16.22 -4.16
C HIS A 49 -5.03 15.28 -3.48
N ASP A 50 -5.44 14.65 -2.37
CA ASP A 50 -4.61 13.77 -1.55
C ASP A 50 -4.03 12.57 -2.29
N SER A 51 -4.74 12.05 -3.29
CA SER A 51 -4.28 10.94 -4.12
C SER A 51 -2.97 11.25 -4.87
N ARG A 52 -2.67 12.53 -5.14
CA ARG A 52 -1.38 12.96 -5.72
C ARG A 52 -0.24 12.91 -4.70
N CYS A 53 -0.56 13.02 -3.42
CA CYS A 53 0.39 12.90 -2.32
C CYS A 53 0.56 11.46 -1.86
N GLY A 54 -0.41 10.58 -2.10
CA GLY A 54 -0.35 9.19 -1.64
C GLY A 54 -0.52 9.04 -0.13
N LEU A 55 -1.22 9.99 0.50
CA LEU A 55 -1.57 9.99 1.93
C LEU A 55 -2.77 10.92 2.13
N ASN A 56 -3.81 10.44 2.82
CA ASN A 56 -5.02 11.21 3.07
C ASN A 56 -4.73 12.40 4.00
N GLY A 57 -5.27 13.56 3.67
CA GLY A 57 -5.05 14.84 4.36
C GLY A 57 -3.69 15.48 4.08
N ALA A 58 -2.88 14.92 3.16
CA ALA A 58 -1.57 15.46 2.85
C ALA A 58 -1.59 16.62 1.86
N CYS A 59 -2.61 16.77 1.01
CA CYS A 59 -2.63 17.89 0.08
C CYS A 59 -3.08 19.17 0.79
N ASP A 60 -2.16 20.12 0.98
CA ASP A 60 -2.50 21.45 1.46
C ASP A 60 -3.06 22.28 0.31
N LEU A 61 -4.40 22.31 0.21
CA LEU A 61 -5.12 23.04 -0.84
C LEU A 61 -4.90 24.56 -0.79
N ARG A 62 -4.39 25.12 0.31
CA ARG A 62 -4.07 26.56 0.39
C ARG A 62 -2.80 26.89 -0.39
N HIS A 63 -1.83 25.98 -0.36
CA HIS A 63 -0.54 26.17 -1.03
C HIS A 63 -0.39 25.31 -2.30
N SER A 64 -1.31 24.37 -2.52
CA SER A 64 -1.29 23.36 -3.59
C SER A 64 -0.06 22.46 -3.55
N TYR A 65 0.41 22.11 -2.34
CA TYR A 65 1.56 21.24 -2.12
C TYR A 65 1.28 20.18 -1.05
N CYS A 66 1.92 19.03 -1.20
CA CYS A 66 1.86 17.96 -0.22
C CYS A 66 2.61 18.33 1.08
N ASN A 67 1.94 18.19 2.22
CA ASN A 67 2.48 18.31 3.56
C ASN A 67 2.28 16.98 4.32
N CYS A 68 3.13 16.01 3.99
CA CYS A 68 3.13 14.66 4.55
C CYS A 68 3.42 14.67 6.06
N THR A 69 4.32 15.54 6.50
CA THR A 69 4.69 15.65 7.93
C THR A 69 3.47 16.03 8.76
N LYS A 70 2.71 17.04 8.31
CA LYS A 70 1.46 17.43 8.94
C LYS A 70 0.44 16.29 8.91
N ALA A 71 0.23 15.65 7.75
CA ALA A 71 -0.75 14.57 7.64
C ALA A 71 -0.45 13.39 8.57
N TYR A 72 0.81 12.91 8.64
CA TYR A 72 1.17 11.85 9.57
C TYR A 72 1.00 12.26 11.04
N HIS A 73 1.29 13.53 11.36
CA HIS A 73 1.03 14.07 12.69
C HIS A 73 -0.47 14.05 13.02
N ASP A 74 -1.31 14.49 12.09
CA ASP A 74 -2.77 14.52 12.26
C ASP A 74 -3.39 13.11 12.37
N HIS A 75 -2.75 12.11 11.76
CA HIS A 75 -3.07 10.68 11.93
C HIS A 75 -2.52 10.07 13.23
N GLY A 76 -1.98 10.89 14.14
CA GLY A 76 -1.55 10.46 15.47
C GLY A 76 -0.18 9.79 15.52
N LEU A 77 0.62 9.82 14.44
CA LEU A 77 1.98 9.29 14.48
C LEU A 77 2.98 10.25 15.15
N GLY A 78 2.61 11.51 15.36
CA GLY A 78 3.34 12.49 16.16
C GLY A 78 4.65 13.01 15.54
N SER A 79 5.55 12.14 15.08
CA SER A 79 6.82 12.55 14.46
C SER A 79 7.21 11.68 13.29
N MET A 80 7.97 12.25 12.35
CA MET A 80 8.54 11.50 11.23
C MET A 80 9.52 10.39 11.68
N GLU A 81 10.10 10.53 12.86
CA GLU A 81 10.90 9.46 13.45
C GLU A 81 10.04 8.25 13.81
N ASN A 82 8.90 8.47 14.46
CA ASN A 82 7.96 7.40 14.77
C ASN A 82 7.41 6.75 13.48
N VAL A 83 7.07 7.57 12.48
CA VAL A 83 6.67 7.12 11.13
C VAL A 83 7.73 6.17 10.55
N ARG A 84 9.01 6.54 10.58
CA ARG A 84 10.10 5.69 10.06
C ARG A 84 10.34 4.42 10.88
N ARG A 85 10.27 4.51 12.21
CA ARG A 85 10.59 3.38 13.11
C ARG A 85 9.47 2.35 13.19
N ASN A 86 8.22 2.79 13.16
CA ASN A 86 7.07 1.97 13.53
C ASN A 86 5.99 1.88 12.46
N PHE A 87 6.01 2.73 11.42
CA PHE A 87 4.98 2.74 10.38
C PHE A 87 5.51 2.28 9.01
N CYS A 88 6.40 3.06 8.39
CA CYS A 88 6.91 2.78 7.04
C CYS A 88 7.63 1.43 6.95
N GLY A 89 7.09 0.49 6.19
CA GLY A 89 7.64 -0.86 6.04
C GLY A 89 7.63 -1.68 7.33
N LYS A 90 6.85 -1.26 8.34
CA LYS A 90 6.80 -1.87 9.68
C LYS A 90 5.37 -2.20 10.09
N LYS A 91 4.45 -1.25 9.93
CA LYS A 91 3.04 -1.45 10.28
C LYS A 91 2.40 -2.47 9.32
N PRO A 92 1.85 -3.59 9.85
CA PRO A 92 0.99 -4.49 9.10
C PRO A 92 -0.24 -3.79 8.53
N CYS A 93 -0.66 -4.18 7.35
CA CYS A 93 -1.90 -3.69 6.74
C CYS A 93 -2.65 -4.80 6.02
N LEU A 94 -3.95 -4.66 5.85
CA LEU A 94 -4.78 -5.49 5.00
C LEU A 94 -5.11 -4.76 3.70
N ASN A 95 -5.32 -3.45 3.79
CA ASN A 95 -5.66 -2.53 2.71
C ASN A 95 -4.99 -1.16 2.92
N ASP A 96 -5.20 -0.24 1.97
CA ASP A 96 -4.61 1.10 1.99
C ASP A 96 -5.18 2.00 3.10
N ASP A 97 -6.39 1.73 3.60
CA ASP A 97 -7.01 2.51 4.69
C ASP A 97 -6.25 2.32 6.00
N ASP A 98 -5.71 1.12 6.24
CA ASP A 98 -4.81 0.84 7.38
C ASP A 98 -3.53 1.69 7.32
N CYS A 99 -3.19 2.17 6.13
CA CYS A 99 -2.04 2.99 5.81
C CYS A 99 -2.41 4.45 5.52
N PHE A 100 -3.59 4.90 5.96
CA PHE A 100 -4.08 6.27 5.76
C PHE A 100 -4.19 6.68 4.29
N GLY A 101 -4.55 5.75 3.41
CA GLY A 101 -4.62 5.94 1.97
C GLY A 101 -3.27 5.83 1.25
N SER A 102 -2.17 5.58 1.99
CA SER A 102 -0.92 5.16 1.39
C SER A 102 -0.97 3.69 0.97
N MET A 103 -0.06 3.30 0.08
CA MET A 103 -0.02 1.94 -0.47
C MET A 103 0.30 0.90 0.60
N CYS A 104 -0.55 -0.11 0.73
CA CYS A 104 -0.27 -1.34 1.47
C CYS A 104 0.48 -2.32 0.55
N LEU A 105 1.79 -2.47 0.73
CA LEU A 105 2.60 -3.33 -0.15
C LEU A 105 2.13 -4.78 -0.05
N HIS A 106 1.83 -5.37 -1.20
CA HIS A 106 1.55 -6.78 -1.30
C HIS A 106 2.76 -7.60 -0.87
N ALA A 107 2.49 -8.66 -0.13
CA ALA A 107 3.50 -9.50 0.48
C ALA A 107 4.20 -10.42 -0.52
N GLY A 108 3.50 -10.79 -1.59
CA GLY A 108 3.99 -11.73 -2.57
C GLY A 108 3.67 -11.35 -4.01
N PHE A 109 4.20 -12.17 -4.89
CA PHE A 109 3.96 -12.11 -6.32
C PHE A 109 3.65 -13.51 -6.85
N CYS A 110 2.83 -13.56 -7.89
CA CYS A 110 2.40 -14.79 -8.51
C CYS A 110 3.50 -15.38 -9.37
N VAL A 111 3.82 -16.65 -9.13
CA VAL A 111 4.63 -17.46 -10.02
C VAL A 111 3.72 -18.46 -10.70
N CYS A 112 3.64 -18.37 -12.03
CA CYS A 112 2.86 -19.27 -12.85
C CYS A 112 3.71 -20.47 -13.22
N SER A 113 3.23 -21.68 -12.90
CA SER A 113 3.84 -22.90 -13.43
C SER A 113 3.64 -22.90 -14.96
N LYS A 114 4.72 -22.97 -15.76
CA LYS A 114 4.59 -23.13 -17.22
C LYS A 114 3.70 -24.34 -17.50
N GLY A 115 2.58 -24.11 -18.19
CA GLY A 115 1.81 -25.17 -18.84
C GLY A 115 2.55 -25.66 -20.08
#